data_AF-J2HLH5-F1
#
_entry.id   AF-J2HLH5-F1
#
_cell.length_a   1.000
_cell.length_b   1.000
_cell.length_c   1.000
_cell.angle_alpha   90.00
_cell.angle_beta   90.00
_cell.angle_gamma   90.00
#
_symmetry.space_group_name_H-M   'P 1'
#
loop_
_entity.id
_entity.type
_entity.pdbx_description
1 polymer ?
#
loop_
_entity_poly.entity_id
_entity_poly.type
_entity_poly.pdbx_seq_one_letter_code
_entity_poly.pdbx_strand_id
1 'polypeptide(L)'
;MGRLTKGRRDLLEQLAAGARIVHAPDGDCAWLSPRKDFAPYWNDLNWDDMAALRKAGLIADEDDGDDESRFHPAEVITPAGRAALNQQGGRDG
;
A
#
# COMPACT_ATOMS: atom_id res chain seq x y z
N MET A 1 -0.80 3.37 19.27
CA MET A 1 -0.29 3.21 17.89
C MET A 1 1.22 3.38 17.92
N GLY A 2 2.01 2.38 17.53
CA GLY A 2 3.47 2.55 17.37
C GLY A 2 3.78 3.49 16.20
N ARG A 3 4.92 4.19 16.23
CA ARG A 3 5.38 5.06 15.13
C ARG A 3 5.53 4.22 13.85
N LEU A 4 5.13 4.76 12.69
CA LEU A 4 5.32 4.07 11.41
C LEU A 4 6.83 4.03 11.11
N THR A 5 7.31 2.90 10.60
CA THR A 5 8.66 2.82 10.03
C THR A 5 8.72 3.66 8.75
N LYS A 6 9.92 4.04 8.30
CA LYS A 6 10.10 4.79 7.05
C LYS A 6 9.45 4.07 5.86
N GLY A 7 9.63 2.75 5.74
CA GLY A 7 9.04 1.94 4.66
C GLY A 7 7.50 1.94 4.69
N ARG A 8 6.89 1.73 5.86
CA ARG A 8 5.43 1.75 6.00
C ARG A 8 4.84 3.12 5.69
N ARG A 9 5.53 4.19 6.09
CA ARG A 9 5.10 5.56 5.80
C ARG A 9 5.17 5.85 4.31
N ASP A 10 6.29 5.53 3.65
CA ASP A 10 6.48 5.74 2.22
C ASP A 10 5.43 4.98 1.40
N LEU A 11 5.17 3.72 1.76
CA LEU A 11 4.10 2.92 1.15
C LEU A 11 2.73 3.58 1.31
N LEU A 12 2.36 3.99 2.52
CA LEU A 12 1.08 4.68 2.75
C LEU A 12 1.00 6.02 1.98
N GLU A 13 2.09 6.78 1.87
CA GLU A 13 2.12 8.04 1.10
C GLU A 13 1.89 7.78 -0.40
N GLN A 14 2.47 6.71 -0.95
CA GLN A 14 2.23 6.30 -2.34
C GLN A 14 0.78 5.88 -2.56
N LEU A 15 0.20 5.10 -1.65
CA LEU A 15 -1.22 4.72 -1.72
C LEU A 15 -2.16 5.93 -1.55
N ALA A 16 -1.82 6.87 -0.67
CA ALA A 16 -2.55 8.12 -0.49
C ALA A 16 -2.56 8.99 -1.76
N ALA A 17 -1.48 8.92 -2.55
CA ALA A 17 -1.34 9.58 -3.84
C ALA A 17 -2.09 8.89 -5.00
N GLY A 18 -2.79 7.79 -4.73
CA GLY A 18 -3.60 7.07 -5.72
C GLY A 18 -2.92 5.84 -6.31
N ALA A 19 -1.78 5.40 -5.75
CA ALA A 19 -1.27 4.07 -6.07
C ALA A 19 -2.13 2.98 -5.40
N ARG A 20 -2.11 1.79 -5.99
CA ARG A 20 -2.68 0.54 -5.45
C ARG A 20 -1.64 -0.57 -5.48
N ILE A 21 -1.68 -1.47 -4.52
CA ILE A 21 -0.86 -2.69 -4.51
C ILE A 21 -1.55 -3.73 -5.38
N VAL A 22 -0.89 -4.19 -6.43
CA VAL A 22 -1.38 -5.22 -7.32
C VAL A 22 -0.56 -6.47 -7.10
N HIS A 23 -1.23 -7.61 -6.91
CA HIS A 23 -0.57 -8.91 -6.74
C HIS A 23 -0.50 -9.64 -8.08
N ALA A 24 0.62 -10.33 -8.30
CA ALA A 24 0.77 -11.25 -9.41
C ALA A 24 -0.28 -12.37 -9.30
N PRO A 25 -0.73 -12.94 -10.42
CA PRO A 25 -1.72 -14.02 -10.40
C PRO A 25 -1.25 -15.26 -9.63
N ASP A 26 0.06 -15.52 -9.66
CA ASP A 26 0.73 -16.60 -8.92
C ASP A 26 0.90 -16.31 -7.42
N GLY A 27 0.67 -15.07 -6.98
CA GLY A 27 0.83 -14.63 -5.59
C GLY A 27 2.29 -14.46 -5.15
N ASP A 28 3.27 -14.67 -6.03
CA ASP A 28 4.69 -14.64 -5.66
C ASP A 28 5.25 -13.20 -5.59
N CYS A 29 4.52 -12.23 -6.13
CA CYS A 29 4.99 -10.86 -6.27
C CYS A 29 3.85 -9.84 -6.06
N ALA A 30 4.18 -8.66 -5.57
CA ALA A 30 3.29 -7.51 -5.57
C ALA A 30 4.02 -6.24 -6.05
N TRP A 31 3.30 -5.31 -6.68
CA TRP A 31 3.85 -4.02 -7.10
C TRP A 31 2.84 -2.88 -6.97
N LEU A 32 3.32 -1.64 -6.95
CA LEU A 32 2.47 -0.44 -6.96
C LEU A 32 2.03 -0.06 -8.39
N SER A 33 0.77 0.34 -8.55
CA SER A 33 0.17 0.78 -9.82
C SER A 33 -0.63 2.07 -9.63
N PRO A 34 -0.54 3.10 -10.49
CA PRO A 34 0.44 3.23 -11.57
C PRO A 34 1.86 3.27 -11.00
N ARG A 35 2.81 2.61 -11.68
CA ARG A 35 4.22 2.65 -11.29
C ARG A 35 4.72 4.07 -11.50
N LYS A 36 5.12 4.75 -10.42
CA LYS A 36 5.66 6.12 -10.51
C LYS A 36 6.99 6.14 -11.27
N ASP A 37 7.78 5.07 -11.16
CA ASP A 37 9.09 4.94 -11.80
C ASP A 37 9.25 3.57 -12.48
N PHE A 38 9.67 3.57 -13.76
CA PHE A 38 10.10 2.38 -14.52
C PHE A 38 11.49 1.90 -14.07
N ALA A 39 11.75 1.90 -12.75
CA ALA A 39 12.97 1.30 -12.22
C ALA A 39 12.94 -0.21 -12.57
N PRO A 40 13.99 -0.74 -13.20
CA PRO A 40 13.99 -2.12 -13.65
C PRO A 40 14.10 -3.01 -12.42
N TYR A 41 13.22 -4.01 -12.38
CA TYR A 41 13.17 -5.09 -11.40
C TYR A 41 12.51 -4.77 -10.04
N TRP A 42 11.36 -5.41 -9.80
CA TRP A 42 10.99 -5.98 -8.50
C TRP A 42 11.23 -5.09 -7.29
N ASN A 43 10.65 -3.88 -7.26
CA ASN A 43 10.81 -3.02 -6.10
C ASN A 43 9.90 -3.51 -4.95
N ASP A 44 10.39 -4.53 -4.26
CA ASP A 44 10.33 -4.80 -2.82
C ASP A 44 9.19 -4.11 -2.06
N LEU A 45 7.94 -4.40 -2.42
CA LEU A 45 6.90 -4.32 -1.41
C LEU A 45 7.25 -5.36 -0.35
N ASN A 46 7.78 -4.88 0.77
CA ASN A 46 8.12 -5.74 1.88
C ASN A 46 6.82 -6.38 2.41
N TRP A 47 6.70 -7.70 2.24
CA TRP A 47 5.56 -8.48 2.68
C TRP A 47 5.26 -8.30 4.18
N ASP A 48 6.29 -8.17 5.02
CA ASP A 48 6.10 -7.92 6.46
C ASP A 48 5.48 -6.55 6.73
N ASP A 49 5.86 -5.53 5.97
CA ASP A 49 5.29 -4.19 6.11
C ASP A 49 3.85 -4.15 5.60
N MET A 50 3.55 -4.80 4.47
CA MET A 50 2.18 -4.95 3.97
C MET A 50 1.30 -5.72 4.97
N ALA A 51 1.79 -6.86 5.48
CA ALA A 51 1.07 -7.66 6.48
C ALA A 51 0.82 -6.85 7.76
N ALA A 52 1.80 -6.07 8.22
CA ALA A 52 1.63 -5.21 9.39
C ALA A 52 0.60 -4.10 9.15
N LEU A 53 0.60 -3.47 7.98
CA LEU A 53 -0.36 -2.43 7.60
C LEU A 53 -1.78 -2.99 7.46
N ARG A 54 -1.93 -4.16 6.82
CA ARG A 54 -3.21 -4.87 6.67
C ARG A 54 -3.75 -5.28 8.03
N LYS A 55 -2.92 -5.88 8.89
CA LYS A 55 -3.29 -6.24 10.27
C LYS A 55 -3.70 -5.03 11.11
N ALA A 56 -3.13 -3.86 10.82
CA ALA A 56 -3.48 -2.59 11.47
C ALA A 56 -4.72 -1.91 10.84
N GLY A 57 -5.30 -2.46 9.78
CA GLY A 57 -6.45 -1.89 9.06
C GLY A 57 -6.12 -0.60 8.30
N LEU A 58 -4.85 -0.36 7.97
CA LEU A 58 -4.39 0.86 7.28
C LEU A 58 -4.44 0.72 5.76
N ILE A 59 -4.45 -0.51 5.25
CA ILE A 59 -4.70 -0.88 3.86
C ILE A 59 -5.75 -2.00 3.83
N ALA A 60 -6.51 -2.08 2.74
CA ALA A 60 -7.54 -3.10 2.54
C ALA A 60 -7.66 -3.43 1.05
N ASP A 61 -8.15 -4.64 0.76
CA ASP A 61 -8.46 -5.07 -0.60
C ASP A 61 -9.62 -4.21 -1.15
N GLU A 62 -9.44 -3.63 -2.32
CA GLU A 62 -10.46 -2.97 -3.12
C GLU A 62 -11.05 -4.02 -4.06
N ASP A 63 -12.32 -4.35 -3.84
CA ASP A 63 -13.10 -5.17 -4.76
C ASP A 63 -13.50 -4.30 -5.94
N ASP A 64 -12.66 -4.30 -6.98
CA ASP A 64 -12.86 -3.47 -8.17
C ASP A 64 -14.08 -3.94 -9.01
N GLY A 65 -14.77 -5.03 -8.64
CA GLY A 65 -16.01 -5.50 -9.29
C GLY A 65 -15.87 -5.89 -10.77
N ASP A 66 -14.69 -5.69 -11.35
CA ASP A 66 -14.33 -6.05 -12.71
C ASP A 66 -13.78 -7.49 -12.72
N ASP A 67 -14.61 -8.41 -13.21
CA ASP A 67 -14.27 -9.80 -13.59
C ASP A 67 -13.04 -9.89 -14.53
N GLU A 68 -12.61 -8.75 -15.11
CA GLU A 68 -11.44 -8.61 -15.99
C GLU A 68 -10.11 -8.40 -15.24
N SER A 69 -10.13 -8.35 -13.90
CA SER A 69 -8.90 -8.23 -13.10
C SER A 69 -8.12 -9.55 -13.17
N ARG A 70 -7.30 -9.72 -14.21
CA ARG A 70 -6.29 -10.80 -14.31
C ARG A 70 -5.35 -10.87 -13.10
N PHE A 71 -5.38 -9.85 -12.24
CA PHE A 71 -4.60 -9.69 -11.03
C PHE A 71 -5.58 -9.68 -9.84
N HIS A 72 -5.24 -10.36 -8.75
CA HIS A 72 -6.02 -10.39 -7.49
C HIS A 72 -6.45 -8.98 -7.03
N PRO A 73 -7.49 -8.85 -6.17
CA PRO A 73 -7.98 -7.55 -5.72
C PRO A 73 -6.83 -6.66 -5.25
N ALA A 74 -6.83 -5.41 -5.72
CA ALA A 74 -5.75 -4.49 -5.44
C ALA A 74 -5.90 -3.92 -4.03
N GLU A 75 -4.82 -3.77 -3.26
CA GLU A 75 -4.92 -3.13 -1.95
C GLU A 75 -4.78 -1.61 -2.07
N VAL A 76 -5.66 -0.89 -1.38
CA VAL A 76 -5.65 0.56 -1.28
C VAL A 76 -5.55 1.03 0.16
N ILE A 77 -5.19 2.30 0.34
CA ILE A 77 -5.17 2.94 1.65
C ILE A 77 -6.58 3.15 2.21
N THR A 78 -6.77 2.80 3.48
CA THR A 78 -8.04 3.06 4.18
C THR A 78 -8.11 4.48 4.73
N PRO A 79 -9.28 4.98 5.15
CA PRO A 79 -9.38 6.22 5.90
C PRO A 79 -8.51 6.25 7.16
N ALA A 80 -8.36 5.11 7.85
CA ALA A 80 -7.47 4.98 9.00
C ALA A 80 -5.99 5.11 8.62
N GLY A 81 -5.59 4.54 7.48
CA GLY A 81 -4.26 4.73 6.89
C GLY A 81 -3.94 6.20 6.63
N ARG A 82 -4.88 6.93 6.01
CA ARG A 82 -4.73 8.38 5.76
C ARG A 82 -4.62 9.17 7.06
N ALA A 83 -5.42 8.84 8.07
CA ALA A 83 -5.34 9.48 9.38
C ALA A 83 -3.99 9.22 10.08
N ALA A 84 -3.43 8.01 9.95
CA ALA A 84 -2.14 7.65 10.53
C ALA A 84 -0.96 8.46 9.94
N LEU A 85 -1.01 8.81 8.65
CA LEU A 85 -0.05 9.72 8.03
C LEU A 85 -0.11 11.12 8.65
N ASN A 86 -1.33 11.66 8.79
CA ASN A 86 -1.55 13.02 9.31
C ASN A 86 -1.15 13.16 10.78
N GLN A 87 -1.42 12.14 11.61
CA GLN A 87 -1.04 12.14 13.03
C GLN A 87 0.48 12.15 13.27
N GLN A 88 1.28 11.77 12.26
CA GLN A 88 2.75 11.76 12.33
C GLN A 88 3.41 12.93 11.60
N GLY A 89 2.66 13.75 10.87
CA GLY A 89 3.12 15.01 10.29
C GLY A 89 2.83 16.24 11.15
N GLY A 90 1.99 16.09 12.18
CA GLY A 90 1.49 17.20 13.01
C GLY A 90 2.16 17.39 14.37
N ARG A 91 3.43 17.02 14.55
CA ARG A 91 4.16 17.22 15.82
C ARG A 91 5.46 18.00 15.63
N ASP A 92 5.36 19.10 14.89
CA ASP A 92 6.37 20.17 14.82
C ASP A 92 5.66 21.54 14.79
N GLY A 93 4.94 21.86 15.86
CA GLY A 93 4.29 23.15 16.08
C GLY A 93 4.04 23.39 17.56
#